data_AF-A0A1C0YKQ6-F1
#
_entry.id   AF-A0A1C0YKQ6-F1
#
_cell.length_a   1.000
_cell.length_b   1.000
_cell.length_c   1.000
_cell.angle_alpha   90.00
_cell.angle_beta   90.00
_cell.angle_gamma   90.00
#
_symmetry.space_group_name_H-M   'P 1'
#
loop_
_entity.id
_entity.type
_entity.pdbx_description
1 polymer ?
#
loop_
_entity_poly.entity_id
_entity_poly.type
_entity_poly.pdbx_seq_one_letter_code
_entity_poly.pdbx_strand_id
1 'polypeptide(L)'
;MTEIIDFLQRRDAQFEQQVERLFAMANSHSERLEKLLAYHAPKPQDYSYFLAFIAYTKQRGIVVKDVFDDVLRLPKHQFEWQYDMKWSQVVKLCVTFLTLASRAEVVGEQPRSL
;
A
#
# COMPACT_ATOMS: atom_id res chain seq x y z
N MET A 1 9.52 13.27 9.45
CA MET A 1 9.74 13.23 7.97
C MET A 1 10.89 12.30 7.60
N THR A 2 12.02 12.32 8.29
CA THR A 2 13.14 11.38 8.03
C THR A 2 12.70 9.92 8.10
N GLU A 3 11.91 9.54 9.10
CA GLU A 3 11.44 8.15 9.25
C GLU A 3 10.58 7.63 8.10
N ILE A 4 9.78 8.48 7.44
CA ILE A 4 8.99 8.04 6.27
C ILE A 4 9.85 7.95 5.02
N ILE A 5 10.84 8.82 4.84
CA ILE A 5 11.79 8.72 3.73
C ILE A 5 12.63 7.44 3.91
N ASP A 6 13.14 7.20 5.12
CA ASP A 6 13.89 5.99 5.45
C ASP A 6 13.04 4.73 5.23
N PHE A 7 11.76 4.79 5.61
CA PHE A 7 10.81 3.71 5.34
C PHE A 7 10.64 3.49 3.84
N LEU A 8 10.37 4.54 3.06
CA LEU A 8 10.15 4.45 1.61
C LEU A 8 11.39 4.00 0.85
N GLN A 9 12.58 4.17 1.41
CA GLN A 9 13.85 3.73 0.81
C GLN A 9 14.32 2.36 1.31
N ARG A 10 13.70 1.84 2.38
CA ARG A 10 14.07 0.55 2.95
C ARG A 10 13.75 -0.57 1.98
N ARG A 11 14.73 -1.42 1.71
CA ARG A 11 14.49 -2.67 0.99
C ARG A 11 14.01 -3.75 1.96
N ASP A 12 12.92 -4.43 1.59
CA ASP A 12 12.45 -5.62 2.28
C ASP A 12 12.40 -6.77 1.28
N ALA A 13 13.55 -7.39 1.04
CA ALA A 13 13.72 -8.40 -0.01
C ALA A 13 12.84 -9.64 0.21
N GLN A 14 12.54 -9.99 1.47
CA GLN A 14 11.67 -11.12 1.78
C GLN A 14 10.22 -10.82 1.39
N PHE A 15 9.69 -9.69 1.87
CA PHE A 15 8.34 -9.25 1.51
C PHE A 15 8.21 -9.06 -0.01
N GLU A 16 9.21 -8.43 -0.62
CA GLU A 16 9.28 -8.19 -2.06
C GLU A 16 9.17 -9.48 -2.87
N GLN A 17 9.97 -10.51 -2.56
CA GLN A 17 9.88 -11.80 -3.26
C GLN A 17 8.52 -12.48 -3.08
N GLN A 18 7.88 -12.32 -1.91
CA GLN A 18 6.57 -12.91 -1.65
C GLN A 18 5.48 -12.20 -2.46
N VAL A 19 5.49 -10.87 -2.50
CA VAL A 19 4.55 -10.08 -3.31
C VAL A 19 4.74 -10.38 -4.80
N GLU A 20 5.98 -10.44 -5.28
CA GLU A 20 6.28 -10.79 -6.69
C GLU A 20 5.70 -12.18 -7.05
N ARG A 21 5.83 -13.18 -6.16
CA ARG A 21 5.20 -14.49 -6.36
C ARG A 21 3.67 -14.43 -6.37
N LEU A 22 3.07 -13.69 -5.42
CA LEU A 22 1.61 -13.53 -5.36
C LEU A 22 1.08 -12.87 -6.63
N PHE A 23 1.78 -11.87 -7.17
CA PHE A 23 1.39 -11.14 -8.37
C PHE A 23 1.54 -11.98 -9.64
N ALA A 24 2.55 -12.84 -9.69
CA ALA A 24 2.75 -13.81 -10.78
C ALA A 24 1.63 -14.88 -10.81
N MET A 25 1.06 -15.23 -9.66
CA MET A 25 0.01 -16.25 -9.53
C MET A 25 -1.42 -15.69 -9.65
N ALA A 26 -1.59 -14.39 -9.85
CA ALA A 26 -2.90 -13.74 -9.91
C ALA A 26 -3.28 -13.39 -11.36
N ASN A 27 -4.49 -13.77 -11.76
CA ASN A 27 -5.01 -13.61 -13.11
C ASN A 27 -5.70 -12.25 -13.32
N SER A 28 -5.99 -11.51 -12.25
CA SER A 28 -6.64 -10.20 -12.31
C SER A 28 -6.11 -9.23 -11.24
N HIS A 29 -6.40 -7.94 -11.41
CA HIS A 29 -6.06 -6.91 -10.42
C HIS A 29 -6.79 -7.13 -9.09
N SER A 30 -8.06 -7.52 -9.13
CA SER A 30 -8.83 -7.82 -7.92
C SER A 30 -8.25 -9.00 -7.16
N GLU A 31 -7.83 -10.06 -7.87
CA GLU A 31 -7.21 -11.23 -7.24
C GLU A 31 -5.84 -10.89 -6.60
N ARG A 32 -5.06 -9.97 -7.19
CA ARG A 32 -3.82 -9.46 -6.58
C ARG A 32 -4.10 -8.77 -5.24
N LEU A 33 -5.14 -7.95 -5.19
CA LEU A 33 -5.52 -7.21 -4.00
C LEU A 33 -6.03 -8.14 -2.89
N GLU A 34 -6.91 -9.08 -3.22
CA GLU A 34 -7.41 -10.08 -2.27
C GLU A 34 -6.27 -10.91 -1.65
N LYS A 35 -5.36 -11.41 -2.49
CA LYS A 35 -4.19 -12.18 -2.03
C LYS A 35 -3.26 -11.33 -1.15
N LEU A 36 -3.08 -10.05 -1.46
CA LEU A 36 -2.28 -9.15 -0.63
C LEU A 36 -2.90 -8.87 0.73
N LEU A 37 -4.21 -8.65 0.79
CA LEU A 37 -4.94 -8.39 2.03
C LEU A 37 -4.93 -9.61 2.96
N ALA A 38 -5.07 -10.82 2.39
CA ALA A 38 -4.95 -12.05 3.14
C ALA A 38 -3.52 -12.28 3.68
N TYR A 39 -2.51 -11.84 2.93
CA TYR A 39 -1.11 -12.08 3.27
C TYR A 39 -0.56 -11.12 4.33
N HIS A 40 -0.96 -9.86 4.29
CA HIS A 40 -0.35 -8.82 5.11
C HIS A 40 -1.39 -8.07 5.94
N ALA A 41 -1.49 -8.45 7.22
CA ALA A 41 -2.25 -7.68 8.19
C ALA A 41 -1.41 -6.48 8.69
N PRO A 42 -1.90 -5.23 8.55
CA PRO A 42 -1.16 -4.05 8.98
C PRO A 42 -0.99 -4.00 10.50
N LYS A 43 0.21 -3.64 10.95
CA LYS A 43 0.55 -3.39 12.36
C LYS A 43 0.21 -1.94 12.74
N PRO A 44 0.08 -1.62 14.05
CA PRO A 44 -0.14 -0.25 14.52
C PRO A 44 0.81 0.80 13.91
N GLN A 45 2.07 0.42 13.72
CA GLN A 45 3.09 1.30 13.14
C GLN A 45 2.86 1.61 11.65
N ASP A 46 2.26 0.68 10.90
CA ASP A 46 2.00 0.86 9.46
C ASP A 46 0.97 1.96 9.22
N TYR A 47 0.01 2.15 10.14
CA TYR A 47 -0.94 3.27 10.09
C TYR A 47 -0.24 4.62 10.27
N SER A 48 0.76 4.72 11.16
CA SER A 48 1.57 5.94 11.31
C SER A 48 2.37 6.23 10.04
N TYR A 49 2.98 5.20 9.43
CA TYR A 49 3.66 5.34 8.13
C TYR A 49 2.70 5.75 7.01
N PHE A 50 1.47 5.24 7.00
CA PHE A 50 0.45 5.64 6.03
C PHE A 50 0.06 7.10 6.15
N LEU A 51 -0.18 7.61 7.36
CA LEU A 51 -0.46 9.03 7.57
C LEU A 51 0.74 9.91 7.17
N ALA A 52 1.95 9.48 7.53
CA ALA A 52 3.17 10.17 7.13
C ALA A 52 3.37 10.17 5.60
N PHE A 53 2.97 9.09 4.92
CA PHE A 53 2.98 8.98 3.46
C PHE A 53 1.99 9.93 2.79
N ILE A 54 0.78 10.08 3.32
CA ILE A 54 -0.19 11.08 2.82
C ILE A 54 0.39 12.49 2.97
N ALA A 55 0.99 12.81 4.12
CA ALA A 55 1.60 14.11 4.34
C ALA A 55 2.78 14.34 3.36
N TYR A 56 3.61 13.33 3.15
CA TYR A 56 4.76 13.37 2.25
C TYR A 56 4.35 13.59 0.78
N THR A 57 3.37 12.83 0.29
CA THR A 57 2.85 12.97 -1.08
C THR A 57 2.20 14.34 -1.30
N LYS A 58 1.42 14.83 -0.33
CA LYS A 58 0.83 16.18 -0.35
C LYS A 58 1.89 17.28 -0.46
N GLN A 59 2.99 17.18 0.29
CA GLN A 59 4.10 18.15 0.21
C GLN A 59 4.79 18.15 -1.15
N ARG A 60 4.84 17.00 -1.83
CA ARG A 60 5.45 16.85 -3.16
C ARG A 60 4.48 17.12 -4.32
N GLY A 61 3.22 17.48 -4.04
CA GLY A 61 2.18 17.63 -5.05
C GLY A 61 1.81 16.33 -5.75
N ILE A 62 2.09 15.18 -5.12
CA ILE A 62 1.80 13.85 -5.64
C ILE A 62 0.40 13.43 -5.20
N VAL A 63 -0.40 12.92 -6.14
CA VAL A 63 -1.73 12.36 -5.84
C VAL A 63 -1.56 10.92 -5.38
N VAL A 64 -1.93 10.62 -4.14
CA VAL A 64 -1.81 9.27 -3.53
C VAL A 64 -2.48 8.19 -4.37
N LYS A 65 -3.66 8.48 -4.91
CA LYS A 65 -4.41 7.56 -5.76
C LYS A 65 -3.58 7.11 -6.96
N ASP A 66 -2.87 8.03 -7.62
CA ASP A 66 -2.08 7.72 -8.80
C ASP A 66 -0.90 6.82 -8.42
N VAL A 67 -0.23 7.08 -7.28
CA VAL A 67 0.83 6.20 -6.77
C VAL A 67 0.31 4.78 -6.51
N PHE A 68 -0.90 4.66 -5.95
CA PHE A 68 -1.51 3.36 -5.64
C PHE A 68 -2.00 2.63 -6.88
N ASP A 69 -2.51 3.33 -7.89
CA ASP A 69 -2.84 2.71 -9.18
C ASP A 69 -1.56 2.24 -9.89
N ASP A 70 -0.51 3.06 -9.87
CA ASP A 70 0.76 2.78 -10.54
C ASP A 70 1.54 1.64 -9.86
N VAL A 71 1.51 1.51 -8.53
CA VAL A 71 2.20 0.40 -7.85
C VAL A 71 1.63 -0.98 -8.23
N LEU A 72 0.37 -1.03 -8.66
CA LEU A 72 -0.31 -2.26 -9.07
C LEU A 72 -0.19 -2.54 -10.58
N ARG A 73 0.05 -1.49 -11.38
CA ARG A 73 0.07 -1.54 -12.85
C ARG A 73 1.47 -1.55 -13.44
N LEU A 74 2.35 -0.70 -12.93
CA LEU A 74 3.70 -0.54 -13.47
C LEU A 74 4.58 -1.72 -13.07
N PRO A 75 5.49 -2.16 -13.96
CA PRO A 75 6.61 -2.98 -13.55
C PRO A 75 7.40 -2.26 -12.44
N LYS A 76 7.80 -3.02 -11.42
CA LYS A 76 8.57 -2.53 -10.27
C LYS A 76 9.66 -1.52 -10.63
N HIS A 77 10.53 -1.83 -11.61
CA HIS A 77 11.63 -0.94 -11.98
C HIS A 77 11.16 0.42 -12.51
N GLN A 78 10.02 0.45 -13.22
CA GLN A 78 9.43 1.70 -13.73
C GLN A 78 8.82 2.49 -12.58
N PHE A 79 8.13 1.80 -11.66
CA PHE A 79 7.57 2.43 -10.46
C PHE A 79 8.67 3.11 -9.62
N GLU A 80 9.74 2.38 -9.30
CA GLU A 80 10.82 2.92 -8.46
C GLU A 80 11.52 4.10 -9.13
N TRP A 81 11.67 4.07 -10.45
CA TRP A 81 12.25 5.19 -11.21
C TRP A 81 11.34 6.42 -11.21
N GLN A 82 10.02 6.24 -11.39
CA GLN A 82 9.06 7.33 -11.47
C GLN A 82 8.87 8.06 -10.13
N TYR A 83 8.83 7.32 -9.03
CA TYR A 83 8.48 7.87 -7.72
C TYR A 83 9.66 8.07 -6.76
N ASP A 84 10.81 7.47 -7.06
CA ASP A 84 11.94 7.37 -6.14
C ASP A 84 11.50 6.80 -4.77
N MET A 85 10.77 5.68 -4.83
CA MET A 85 10.27 4.95 -3.65
C MET A 85 10.40 3.46 -3.90
N LYS A 86 10.74 2.69 -2.87
CA LYS A 86 10.75 1.23 -2.96
C LYS A 86 9.34 0.71 -3.12
N TRP A 87 9.14 0.01 -4.23
CA TRP A 87 7.86 -0.56 -4.64
C TRP A 87 7.25 -1.40 -3.52
N SER A 88 8.07 -2.24 -2.88
CA SER A 88 7.65 -3.11 -1.77
C SER A 88 7.07 -2.34 -0.58
N GLN A 89 7.57 -1.14 -0.29
CA GLN A 89 7.09 -0.33 0.83
C GLN A 89 5.78 0.35 0.50
N VAL A 90 5.64 0.81 -0.75
CA VAL A 90 4.37 1.38 -1.23
C VAL A 90 3.29 0.32 -1.28
N VAL A 91 3.60 -0.93 -1.66
CA VAL A 91 2.65 -2.04 -1.58
C VAL A 91 2.12 -2.23 -0.15
N LYS A 92 2.98 -2.15 0.88
CA LYS A 92 2.51 -2.24 2.28
C LYS A 92 1.58 -1.09 2.66
N LEU A 93 1.87 0.12 2.17
CA LEU A 93 1.02 1.29 2.39
C LEU A 93 -0.33 1.14 1.68
N CYS A 94 -0.38 0.55 0.48
CA CYS A 94 -1.62 0.20 -0.20
C CYS A 94 -2.44 -0.81 0.59
N VAL A 95 -1.81 -1.87 1.10
CA VAL A 95 -2.51 -2.88 1.92
C VAL A 95 -3.04 -2.26 3.21
N THR A 96 -2.28 -1.37 3.83
CA THR A 96 -2.71 -0.61 5.01
C THR A 96 -3.94 0.23 4.71
N PHE A 97 -3.94 0.95 3.59
CA PHE A 97 -5.10 1.74 3.14
C PHE A 97 -6.34 0.87 2.90
N LEU A 98 -6.20 -0.21 2.15
CA LEU A 98 -7.32 -1.10 1.83
C LEU A 98 -7.90 -1.78 3.08
N THR A 99 -7.05 -2.13 4.03
CA THR A 99 -7.48 -2.66 5.34
C THR A 99 -8.21 -1.60 6.17
N LEU A 100 -7.78 -0.34 6.12
CA LEU A 100 -8.51 0.76 6.75
C LEU A 100 -9.87 0.97 6.09
N ALA A 101 -9.92 0.96 4.76
CA ALA A 101 -11.13 1.16 3.98
C ALA A 101 -12.17 0.07 4.28
N SER A 102 -11.77 -1.21 4.28
CA SER A 102 -12.69 -2.31 4.60
C SER A 102 -13.21 -2.24 6.04
N ARG A 103 -12.38 -1.80 7.00
CA ARG A 103 -12.82 -1.59 8.39
C ARG A 103 -13.77 -0.40 8.55
N ALA A 104 -13.57 0.66 7.77
CA ALA A 104 -14.44 1.83 7.79
C ALA A 104 -15.84 1.50 7.22
N GLU A 105 -15.90 0.67 6.19
CA GLU A 105 -17.18 0.17 5.64
C GLU A 105 -17.96 -0.66 6.67
N VAL A 106 -17.28 -1.51 7.46
CA VAL A 106 -17.91 -2.31 8.54
C VAL A 106 -18.49 -1.45 9.67
N VAL A 107 -17.98 -0.23 9.89
CA VAL A 107 -18.53 0.72 10.88
C VAL A 107 -19.70 1.54 10.30
N GLY A 108 -19.85 1.57 8.98
CA GLY A 108 -20.95 2.26 8.28
C GLY A 108 -22.27 1.50 8.23
N GLU A 109 -22.28 0.21 8.55
CA GLU A 109 -23.47 -0.66 8.53
C GLU A 109 -23.93 -1.12 9.93
N GLN A 110 -23.94 -0.21 10.91
CA GLN A 110 -24.82 -0.43 12.06
C GLN A 110 -26.19 0.20 11.78
N PRO A 111 -27.25 -0.59 11.56
CA PRO A 111 -28.59 -0.04 11.68
C PRO A 111 -28.74 0.39 13.14
N ARG A 112 -28.95 1.70 13.35
CA ARG A 112 -29.53 2.17 14.60
C ARG A 112 -30.93 1.57 14.68
N SER A 113 -31.02 0.40 15.31
CA SER A 113 -32.29 -0.11 15.83
C SER A 113 -32.74 0.86 16.91
N LEU A 114 -33.74 1.67 16.57
CA LEU A 114 -34.59 2.39 17.53
C LEU A 114 -35.51 1.39 18.24
#